data_AF-A0A0K9PKT7-F1
#
_entry.id   AF-A0A0K9PKT7-F1
#
_cell.length_a   1.000
_cell.length_b   1.000
_cell.length_c   1.000
_cell.angle_alpha   90.00
_cell.angle_beta   90.00
_cell.angle_gamma   90.00
#
_symmetry.space_group_name_H-M   'P 1'
#
loop_
_entity.id
_entity.type
_entity.pdbx_description
1 polymer ?
#
loop_
_entity_poly.entity_id
_entity_poly.type
_entity_poly.pdbx_seq_one_letter_code
_entity_poly.pdbx_strand_id
1 'polypeptide(L)'
;MHCRLARCVSLNPNIMLPLCLSYLVSYLMTFTPTFPSSIKLQNKQGTIITLIHNFTMSTNTIACMFLFFFLISKSSSLIAKPTVEERYKNWLVQYGRRSHNNTLEMENRFAIYKSNVELIDDFNSQNHSFSLTDNKFADMTNEEFKAMNVFNIEKQDEIKEYYEDFINDPHVLPSNLDWRKKGAVVDVKNQGPCGSCWAFSAVGAVESLTKIKTGKLISLSEQELLDCDVYGNDSGCFGGLLSSAYEFIVNHGSLTTSNNYPYTGKPGTCNKKQVAKKTASINGYKRVIPCNESLLLRAVANQPVSVAITASRSTFQLYSEGIYNDVRCSHDKPDHAVVIVGYGSSGGHDYWIVKNSWGHDWGDAGYIRIARNVPNVKSGVCGIATQPYYPY
;
A
#
# COMPACT_ATOMS: atom_id res chain seq x y z
N MET A 1 15.50 7.91 -57.45
CA MET A 1 16.98 7.96 -57.54
C MET A 1 17.51 6.71 -56.84
N HIS A 2 18.26 5.84 -57.54
CA HIS A 2 18.69 4.52 -57.06
C HIS A 2 19.66 4.64 -55.86
N CYS A 3 19.44 3.87 -54.78
CA CYS A 3 20.44 3.66 -53.73
C CYS A 3 20.90 2.20 -53.75
N ARG A 4 22.16 1.99 -54.14
CA ARG A 4 22.82 0.68 -54.16
C ARG A 4 23.06 0.21 -52.72
N LEU A 5 22.52 -0.95 -52.36
CA LEU A 5 23.00 -1.72 -51.20
C LEU A 5 24.38 -2.29 -51.55
N ALA A 6 25.43 -1.74 -50.96
CA ALA A 6 26.76 -2.33 -50.95
C ALA A 6 27.15 -2.67 -49.51
N ARG A 7 27.28 -3.98 -49.27
CA ARG A 7 28.13 -4.66 -48.26
C ARG A 7 28.28 -4.00 -46.89
N CYS A 8 27.51 -4.48 -45.91
CA CYS A 8 27.98 -4.64 -44.53
C CYS A 8 28.04 -6.14 -44.22
N VAL A 9 29.22 -6.74 -44.37
CA VAL A 9 29.56 -8.03 -43.77
C VAL A 9 30.32 -7.71 -42.49
N SER A 10 29.92 -8.40 -41.40
CA SER A 10 30.53 -8.47 -40.07
C SER A 10 30.62 -7.20 -39.22
N LEU A 11 29.54 -6.84 -38.53
CA LEU A 11 29.60 -6.04 -37.28
C LEU A 11 28.61 -6.57 -36.24
N ASN A 12 29.00 -6.49 -34.97
CA ASN A 12 28.37 -7.12 -33.81
C ASN A 12 26.90 -6.65 -33.60
N PRO A 13 25.92 -7.56 -33.45
CA PRO A 13 24.50 -7.22 -33.29
C PRO A 13 24.17 -6.36 -32.07
N ASN A 14 25.03 -6.34 -31.03
CA ASN A 14 24.82 -5.52 -29.83
C ASN A 14 25.06 -4.01 -30.03
N ILE A 15 25.65 -3.59 -31.15
CA ILE A 15 25.95 -2.18 -31.45
C ILE A 15 24.98 -1.60 -32.50
N MET A 16 24.52 -2.43 -33.45
CA MET A 16 23.62 -2.01 -34.53
C MET A 16 22.18 -1.75 -34.07
N LEU A 17 21.68 -2.48 -33.07
CA LEU A 17 20.31 -2.37 -32.59
C LEU A 17 20.01 -0.99 -31.94
N PRO A 18 20.83 -0.47 -31.01
CA PRO A 18 20.61 0.87 -30.43
C PRO A 18 20.86 2.02 -31.42
N LEU A 19 21.77 1.86 -32.40
CA LEU A 19 22.01 2.85 -33.45
C LEU A 19 20.88 2.89 -34.49
N CYS A 20 20.26 1.76 -34.82
CA CYS A 20 19.06 1.71 -35.65
C CYS A 20 17.82 2.21 -34.89
N LEU A 21 17.69 1.92 -33.59
CA LEU A 21 16.61 2.46 -32.75
C LEU A 21 16.72 3.98 -32.60
N SER A 22 17.93 4.53 -32.38
CA SER A 22 18.10 5.98 -32.28
C SER A 22 17.80 6.68 -33.60
N TYR A 23 18.25 6.13 -34.74
CA TYR A 23 17.90 6.65 -36.07
C TYR A 23 16.40 6.55 -36.37
N LEU A 24 15.71 5.46 -35.98
CA LEU A 24 14.26 5.31 -36.18
C LEU A 24 13.44 6.19 -35.25
N VAL A 25 13.83 6.34 -33.98
CA VAL A 25 13.18 7.25 -33.03
C VAL A 25 13.39 8.70 -33.48
N SER A 26 14.57 9.06 -33.99
CA SER A 26 14.78 10.37 -34.63
C SER A 26 13.95 10.55 -35.90
N TYR A 27 13.76 9.50 -36.72
CA TYR A 27 12.91 9.55 -37.92
C TYR A 27 11.40 9.63 -37.60
N LEU A 28 10.96 8.96 -36.53
CA LEU A 28 9.56 8.96 -36.04
C LEU A 28 9.22 10.21 -35.22
N MET A 29 10.18 10.77 -34.46
CA MET A 29 9.97 12.02 -33.71
C MET A 29 10.11 13.29 -34.56
N THR A 30 10.74 13.20 -35.75
CA THR A 30 10.78 14.32 -36.71
C THR A 30 9.55 14.38 -37.62
N PHE A 31 8.69 13.36 -37.60
CA PHE A 31 7.44 13.33 -38.36
C PHE A 31 6.26 12.91 -37.47
N THR A 32 5.91 13.76 -36.52
CA THR A 32 4.52 13.90 -36.07
C THR A 32 3.91 15.14 -36.76
N PRO A 33 3.30 15.01 -37.95
CA PRO A 33 2.65 16.14 -38.57
C PRO A 33 1.25 16.28 -37.97
N THR A 34 1.05 17.17 -37.01
CA THR A 34 -0.24 17.84 -36.86
C THR A 34 -0.34 18.94 -37.91
N PHE A 35 -0.42 18.56 -39.19
CA PHE A 35 -0.82 19.50 -40.24
C PHE A 35 -2.34 19.40 -40.47
N PRO A 36 -3.05 20.52 -40.56
CA PRO A 36 -4.46 20.49 -40.95
C PRO A 36 -4.60 19.89 -42.35
N SER A 37 -5.63 19.08 -42.55
CA SER A 37 -5.91 18.30 -43.78
C SER A 37 -6.18 19.15 -45.04
N SER A 38 -6.15 20.47 -44.93
CA SER A 38 -6.12 21.40 -46.06
C SER A 38 -5.49 22.74 -45.67
N ILE A 39 -4.75 23.35 -46.59
CA ILE A 39 -4.24 24.71 -46.46
C ILE A 39 -5.03 25.59 -47.44
N LYS A 40 -5.66 26.65 -46.91
CA LYS A 40 -6.37 27.67 -47.70
C LYS A 40 -5.49 28.88 -47.87
N LEU A 41 -5.18 29.24 -49.12
CA LEU A 41 -4.43 30.45 -49.47
C LEU A 41 -5.36 31.41 -50.20
N GLN A 42 -5.35 32.69 -49.81
CA GLN A 42 -6.17 33.73 -50.42
C GLN A 42 -5.28 34.74 -51.14
N ASN A 43 -5.57 35.03 -52.42
CA ASN A 43 -4.82 36.05 -53.16
C ASN A 43 -5.34 37.46 -52.84
N LYS A 44 -4.59 38.50 -53.24
CA LYS A 44 -4.94 39.93 -52.96
C LYS A 44 -6.27 40.40 -53.58
N GLN A 45 -6.90 39.60 -54.45
CA GLN A 45 -8.21 39.87 -55.06
C GLN A 45 -9.35 39.06 -54.40
N GLY A 46 -9.07 38.33 -53.31
CA GLY A 46 -10.07 37.68 -52.47
C GLY A 46 -10.42 36.24 -52.83
N THR A 47 -9.80 35.63 -53.85
CA THR A 47 -10.08 34.23 -54.24
C THR A 47 -9.34 33.24 -53.33
N ILE A 48 -10.05 32.25 -52.77
CA ILE A 48 -9.48 31.22 -51.88
C ILE A 48 -9.20 29.94 -52.67
N ILE A 49 -7.93 29.50 -52.68
CA ILE A 49 -7.49 28.22 -53.25
C ILE A 49 -7.23 27.25 -52.09
N THR A 50 -7.82 26.05 -52.16
CA THR A 50 -7.65 25.00 -51.13
C THR A 50 -6.76 23.89 -51.69
N LEU A 51 -5.59 23.67 -51.09
CA LEU A 51 -4.69 22.56 -51.41
C LEU A 51 -4.97 21.38 -50.46
N ILE A 52 -5.39 20.24 -51.00
CA ILE A 52 -5.63 19.00 -50.25
C ILE A 52 -4.44 18.06 -50.49
N HIS A 53 -3.69 17.73 -49.44
CA HIS A 53 -2.65 16.70 -49.50
C HIS A 53 -3.22 15.36 -49.01
N ASN A 54 -3.45 14.43 -49.94
CA ASN A 54 -3.74 13.03 -49.59
C ASN A 54 -2.42 12.30 -49.33
N PHE A 55 -2.07 12.11 -48.07
CA PHE A 55 -0.92 11.29 -47.68
C PHE A 55 -1.34 9.81 -47.72
N THR A 56 -1.16 9.15 -48.85
CA THR A 56 -1.33 7.70 -48.95
C THR A 56 -0.05 7.02 -48.48
N MET A 57 -0.06 6.44 -47.26
CA MET A 57 1.01 5.53 -46.85
C MET A 57 1.04 4.34 -47.80
N SER A 58 2.21 4.06 -48.40
CA SER A 58 2.33 2.92 -49.31
C SER A 58 2.09 1.61 -48.55
N THR A 59 1.50 0.61 -49.21
CA THR A 59 1.25 -0.72 -48.65
C THR A 59 2.51 -1.35 -48.06
N ASN A 60 3.68 -1.05 -48.62
CA ASN A 60 4.98 -1.47 -48.13
C ASN A 60 5.34 -0.88 -46.75
N THR A 61 4.90 0.35 -46.46
CA THR A 61 5.22 1.00 -45.17
C THR A 61 4.35 0.42 -44.05
N ILE A 62 3.09 0.16 -44.35
CA ILE A 62 2.16 -0.53 -43.45
C ILE A 62 2.64 -1.96 -43.18
N ALA A 63 3.07 -2.69 -44.22
CA ALA A 63 3.64 -4.03 -44.08
C ALA A 63 4.93 -4.05 -43.24
N CYS A 64 5.82 -3.07 -43.41
CA CYS A 64 7.01 -2.93 -42.57
C CYS A 64 6.68 -2.61 -41.10
N MET A 65 5.67 -1.78 -40.84
CA MET A 65 5.20 -1.54 -39.47
C MET A 65 4.61 -2.81 -38.86
N PHE A 66 3.78 -3.57 -39.58
CA PHE A 66 3.26 -4.85 -39.10
C PHE A 66 4.37 -5.86 -38.84
N LEU A 67 5.37 -5.98 -39.73
CA LEU A 67 6.53 -6.84 -39.52
C LEU A 67 7.35 -6.39 -38.30
N PHE A 68 7.52 -5.09 -38.08
CA PHE A 68 8.22 -4.57 -36.91
C PHE A 68 7.45 -4.84 -35.62
N PHE A 69 6.13 -4.62 -35.59
CA PHE A 69 5.27 -4.99 -34.46
C PHE A 69 5.27 -6.50 -34.20
N PHE A 70 5.28 -7.32 -35.26
CA PHE A 70 5.35 -8.78 -35.16
C PHE A 70 6.71 -9.27 -34.66
N LEU A 71 7.79 -8.57 -35.03
CA LEU A 71 9.15 -8.83 -34.54
C LEU A 71 9.29 -8.39 -33.07
N ILE A 72 8.71 -7.25 -32.67
CA ILE A 72 8.66 -6.81 -31.27
C ILE A 72 7.84 -7.79 -30.44
N SER A 73 6.66 -8.23 -30.90
CA SER A 73 5.82 -9.18 -30.16
C SER A 73 6.51 -10.54 -29.97
N LYS A 74 7.33 -10.97 -30.95
CA LYS A 74 8.16 -12.19 -30.82
C LYS A 74 9.40 -12.00 -29.93
N SER A 75 9.94 -10.78 -29.81
CA SER A 75 11.10 -10.52 -28.95
C SER A 75 10.70 -10.27 -27.48
N SER A 76 9.48 -9.78 -27.21
CA SER A 76 8.93 -9.76 -25.85
C SER A 76 8.81 -11.16 -25.24
N SER A 77 8.53 -12.18 -26.06
CA SER A 77 8.50 -13.59 -25.64
C SER A 77 9.88 -14.26 -25.48
N LEU A 78 10.98 -13.53 -25.72
CA LEU A 78 12.36 -14.07 -25.68
C LEU A 78 13.23 -13.50 -24.55
N ILE A 79 12.70 -12.59 -23.71
CA ILE A 79 13.40 -12.20 -22.48
C ILE A 79 13.21 -13.36 -21.49
N ALA A 80 14.27 -14.14 -21.28
CA ALA A 80 14.28 -15.17 -20.25
C ALA A 80 13.90 -14.53 -18.92
N LYS A 81 13.00 -15.18 -18.15
CA LYS A 81 12.69 -14.72 -16.79
C LYS A 81 14.02 -14.64 -16.01
N PRO A 82 14.26 -13.55 -15.25
CA PRO A 82 15.47 -13.42 -14.46
C PRO A 82 15.61 -14.62 -13.53
N THR A 83 16.83 -15.09 -13.30
CA THR A 83 17.05 -16.17 -12.33
C THR A 83 16.74 -15.65 -10.92
N VAL A 84 16.48 -16.57 -9.98
CA VAL A 84 16.23 -16.18 -8.58
C VAL A 84 17.43 -15.43 -8.00
N GLU A 85 18.65 -15.77 -8.40
CA GLU A 85 19.89 -15.06 -8.02
C GLU A 85 19.92 -13.62 -8.54
N GLU A 86 19.49 -13.39 -9.78
CA GLU A 86 19.40 -12.04 -10.35
C GLU A 86 18.32 -11.21 -9.65
N ARG A 87 17.14 -11.81 -9.42
CA ARG A 87 16.05 -11.20 -8.66
C ARG A 87 16.52 -10.79 -7.25
N TYR A 88 17.23 -11.68 -6.55
CA TYR A 88 17.77 -11.40 -5.23
C TYR A 88 18.81 -10.27 -5.23
N LYS A 89 19.73 -10.23 -6.21
CA LYS A 89 20.71 -9.15 -6.33
C LYS A 89 20.03 -7.79 -6.51
N ASN A 90 19.01 -7.72 -7.36
CA ASN A 90 18.23 -6.49 -7.57
C ASN A 90 17.47 -6.11 -6.30
N TRP A 91 16.85 -7.09 -5.63
CA TRP A 91 16.15 -6.91 -4.37
C TRP A 91 17.07 -6.37 -3.25
N LEU A 92 18.30 -6.88 -3.13
CA LEU A 92 19.28 -6.39 -2.17
C LEU A 92 19.59 -4.90 -2.38
N VAL A 93 19.77 -4.48 -3.63
CA VAL A 93 20.01 -3.08 -3.99
C VAL A 93 18.78 -2.22 -3.69
N GLN A 94 17.58 -2.67 -4.10
CA GLN A 94 16.32 -1.97 -3.90
C GLN A 94 16.06 -1.65 -2.42
N TYR A 95 16.29 -2.62 -1.53
CA TYR A 95 16.02 -2.49 -0.10
C TYR A 95 17.26 -2.10 0.73
N GLY A 96 18.35 -1.68 0.08
CA GLY A 96 19.58 -1.24 0.75
C GLY A 96 20.21 -2.30 1.66
N ARG A 97 19.97 -3.58 1.37
CA ARG A 97 20.49 -4.71 2.14
C ARG A 97 21.97 -4.88 1.78
N ARG A 98 22.86 -4.61 2.73
CA ARG A 98 24.30 -4.82 2.53
C ARG A 98 24.58 -6.32 2.50
N SER A 99 25.46 -6.77 1.61
CA SER A 99 26.09 -8.09 1.75
C SER A 99 26.80 -8.08 3.10
N HIS A 100 26.31 -8.86 4.07
CA HIS A 100 26.92 -8.93 5.38
C HIS A 100 28.32 -9.54 5.22
N ASN A 101 29.28 -9.16 6.07
CA ASN A 101 30.63 -9.76 6.04
C ASN A 101 30.63 -11.26 6.46
N ASN A 102 29.45 -11.84 6.72
CA ASN A 102 29.24 -13.21 7.10
C ASN A 102 28.59 -13.98 5.95
N THR A 103 29.40 -14.76 5.22
CA THR A 103 28.95 -15.57 4.07
C THR A 103 27.81 -16.52 4.44
N LEU A 104 27.83 -17.10 5.65
CA LEU A 104 26.79 -18.04 6.09
C LEU A 104 25.43 -17.35 6.29
N GLU A 105 25.43 -16.14 6.85
CA GLU A 105 24.20 -15.35 6.98
C GLU A 105 23.62 -15.00 5.61
N MET A 106 24.47 -14.63 4.65
CA MET A 106 24.06 -14.36 3.28
C MET A 106 23.47 -15.58 2.59
N GLU A 107 24.09 -16.74 2.73
CA GLU A 107 23.59 -18.01 2.18
C GLU A 107 22.22 -18.36 2.78
N ASN A 108 22.05 -18.21 4.10
CA ASN A 108 20.77 -18.43 4.78
C ASN A 108 19.69 -17.45 4.30
N ARG A 109 19.99 -16.15 4.22
CA ARG A 109 19.03 -15.13 3.75
C ARG A 109 18.64 -15.35 2.29
N PHE A 110 19.58 -15.77 1.44
CA PHE A 110 19.28 -16.15 0.06
C PHE A 110 18.38 -17.40 -0.02
N ALA A 111 18.63 -18.42 0.79
CA ALA A 111 17.80 -19.62 0.84
C ALA A 111 16.36 -19.31 1.28
N ILE A 112 16.19 -18.45 2.29
CA ILE A 112 14.87 -17.97 2.74
C ILE A 112 14.19 -17.17 1.63
N TYR A 113 14.90 -16.23 1.02
CA TYR A 113 14.39 -15.43 -0.10
C TYR A 113 13.92 -16.31 -1.25
N LYS A 114 14.71 -17.31 -1.63
CA LYS A 114 14.35 -18.27 -2.67
C LYS A 114 13.05 -19.01 -2.34
N SER A 115 12.91 -19.52 -1.12
CA SER A 115 11.68 -20.19 -0.67
C SER A 115 10.45 -19.27 -0.74
N ASN A 116 10.59 -18.01 -0.32
CA ASN A 116 9.51 -17.02 -0.42
C ASN A 116 9.18 -16.65 -1.88
N VAL A 117 10.19 -16.55 -2.76
CA VAL A 117 9.97 -16.33 -4.20
C VAL A 117 9.24 -17.51 -4.85
N GLU A 118 9.57 -18.74 -4.48
CA GLU A 118 8.85 -19.93 -4.95
C GLU A 118 7.37 -19.89 -4.51
N LEU A 119 7.09 -19.50 -3.26
CA LEU A 119 5.72 -19.26 -2.78
C LEU A 119 5.01 -18.15 -3.57
N ILE A 120 5.68 -17.03 -3.83
CA ILE A 120 5.14 -15.90 -4.59
C ILE A 120 4.77 -16.34 -6.00
N ASP A 121 5.67 -17.03 -6.68
CA ASP A 121 5.50 -17.43 -8.08
C ASP A 121 4.42 -18.51 -8.21
N ASP A 122 4.34 -19.48 -7.29
CA ASP A 122 3.26 -20.48 -7.24
C ASP A 122 1.91 -19.81 -6.98
N PHE A 123 1.84 -18.93 -5.98
CA PHE A 123 0.60 -18.21 -5.65
C PHE A 123 0.13 -17.35 -6.82
N ASN A 124 1.01 -16.54 -7.40
CA ASN A 124 0.68 -15.65 -8.52
C ASN A 124 0.41 -16.39 -9.84
N SER A 125 0.78 -17.68 -9.95
CA SER A 125 0.41 -18.52 -11.11
C SER A 125 -1.06 -18.96 -11.09
N GLN A 126 -1.72 -18.83 -9.94
CA GLN A 126 -3.11 -19.19 -9.73
C GLN A 126 -4.02 -17.95 -9.81
N ASN A 127 -5.32 -18.18 -9.94
CA ASN A 127 -6.30 -17.10 -10.06
C ASN A 127 -6.83 -16.65 -8.67
N HIS A 128 -6.08 -15.79 -8.00
CA HIS A 128 -6.48 -15.18 -6.71
C HIS A 128 -6.95 -13.73 -6.88
N SER A 129 -7.69 -13.22 -5.89
CA SER A 129 -8.16 -11.82 -5.88
C SER A 129 -7.07 -10.79 -5.51
N PHE A 130 -5.87 -11.26 -5.17
CA PHE A 130 -4.72 -10.46 -4.77
C PHE A 130 -3.43 -11.13 -5.23
N SER A 131 -2.33 -10.39 -5.20
CA SER A 131 -1.00 -10.85 -5.59
C SER A 131 0.01 -10.70 -4.45
N LEU A 132 1.07 -11.49 -4.52
CA LEU A 132 2.23 -11.40 -3.63
C LEU A 132 3.42 -10.79 -4.36
N THR A 133 4.35 -10.22 -3.60
CA THR A 133 5.62 -9.71 -4.11
C THR A 133 6.73 -9.94 -3.10
N ASP A 134 7.97 -9.96 -3.59
CA ASP A 134 9.18 -9.97 -2.77
C ASP A 134 9.44 -8.57 -2.19
N ASN A 135 8.59 -8.16 -1.24
CA ASN A 135 8.73 -6.90 -0.52
C ASN A 135 9.94 -6.93 0.45
N LYS A 136 10.09 -5.91 1.30
CA LYS A 136 11.22 -5.83 2.24
C LYS A 136 11.36 -7.01 3.21
N PHE A 137 10.32 -7.83 3.39
CA PHE A 137 10.31 -9.00 4.27
C PHE A 137 10.59 -10.32 3.52
N ALA A 138 10.96 -10.27 2.24
CA ALA A 138 11.18 -11.46 1.42
C ALA A 138 12.35 -12.33 1.92
N ASP A 139 13.31 -11.78 2.67
CA ASP A 139 14.42 -12.53 3.27
C ASP A 139 14.14 -13.05 4.69
N MET A 140 12.90 -12.96 5.16
CA MET A 140 12.46 -13.45 6.47
C MET A 140 11.62 -14.71 6.35
N THR A 141 11.86 -15.68 7.24
CA THR A 141 10.90 -16.78 7.43
C THR A 141 9.59 -16.22 8.00
N ASN A 142 8.50 -16.97 7.90
CA ASN A 142 7.25 -16.53 8.50
C ASN A 142 7.37 -16.46 10.04
N GLU A 143 8.14 -17.35 10.66
CA GLU A 143 8.45 -17.36 12.09
C GLU A 143 9.21 -16.09 12.52
N GLU A 144 10.24 -15.70 11.76
CA GLU A 144 10.97 -14.43 11.99
C GLU A 144 10.03 -13.23 11.81
N PHE A 145 9.24 -13.23 10.74
CA PHE A 145 8.28 -12.16 10.47
C PHE A 145 7.28 -12.00 11.62
N LYS A 146 6.70 -13.11 12.10
CA LYS A 146 5.79 -13.12 13.25
C LYS A 146 6.50 -12.56 14.50
N ALA A 147 7.67 -13.08 14.83
CA ALA A 147 8.41 -12.64 16.02
C ALA A 147 8.77 -11.14 16.04
N MET A 148 8.92 -10.51 14.87
CA MET A 148 9.32 -9.10 14.76
C MET A 148 8.18 -8.11 14.47
N ASN A 149 7.08 -8.55 13.85
CA ASN A 149 6.09 -7.65 13.27
C ASN A 149 4.65 -7.87 13.77
N VAL A 150 4.35 -8.99 14.43
CA VAL A 150 3.03 -9.27 15.00
C VAL A 150 3.14 -9.47 16.50
N PHE A 151 2.16 -8.97 17.26
CA PHE A 151 2.21 -8.88 18.71
C PHE A 151 0.83 -9.14 19.29
N ASN A 152 0.78 -9.86 20.41
CA ASN A 152 -0.50 -10.32 20.93
C ASN A 152 -1.39 -9.15 21.39
N ILE A 153 -2.61 -9.04 20.82
CA ILE A 153 -3.66 -8.07 21.18
C ILE A 153 -4.89 -8.79 21.79
N GLU A 154 -4.68 -10.01 22.31
CA GLU A 154 -5.76 -10.89 22.77
C GLU A 154 -6.50 -10.42 24.02
N LYS A 155 -5.93 -9.52 24.84
CA LYS A 155 -6.64 -9.08 26.05
C LYS A 155 -7.86 -8.25 25.66
N GLN A 156 -9.03 -8.88 25.70
CA GLN A 156 -10.30 -8.19 25.66
C GLN A 156 -10.44 -7.38 26.96
N ASP A 157 -10.55 -6.06 26.84
CA ASP A 157 -11.00 -5.25 27.95
C ASP A 157 -12.47 -5.56 28.28
N GLU A 158 -12.79 -5.51 29.58
CA GLU A 158 -14.17 -5.39 30.06
C GLU A 158 -14.73 -4.04 29.56
N ILE A 159 -15.58 -4.09 28.54
CA ILE A 159 -16.06 -2.89 27.83
C ILE A 159 -16.94 -2.03 28.76
N LYS A 160 -16.65 -0.74 28.84
CA LYS A 160 -17.43 0.26 29.60
C LYS A 160 -18.67 0.77 28.86
N GLU A 161 -18.70 0.77 27.52
CA GLU A 161 -19.87 1.23 26.74
C GLU A 161 -19.82 0.74 25.27
N TYR A 162 -20.91 0.14 24.77
CA TYR A 162 -21.09 -0.18 23.35
C TYR A 162 -21.86 0.95 22.66
N TYR A 163 -21.50 1.26 21.42
CA TYR A 163 -22.23 2.29 20.67
C TYR A 163 -23.40 1.72 19.88
N GLU A 164 -24.61 2.18 20.23
CA GLU A 164 -25.87 1.83 19.57
C GLU A 164 -26.39 2.93 18.61
N ASP A 165 -25.82 4.14 18.61
CA ASP A 165 -26.42 5.29 17.91
C ASP A 165 -26.62 5.09 16.39
N PHE A 166 -25.86 4.17 15.79
CA PHE A 166 -25.95 3.85 14.36
C PHE A 166 -26.95 2.74 14.02
N ILE A 167 -27.54 2.07 15.02
CA ILE A 167 -28.47 0.94 14.80
C ILE A 167 -29.71 1.41 14.02
N ASN A 168 -30.17 2.63 14.29
CA ASN A 168 -31.38 3.20 13.69
C ASN A 168 -31.10 4.36 12.71
N ASP A 169 -29.86 4.57 12.30
CA ASP A 169 -29.52 5.67 11.39
C ASP A 169 -30.07 5.36 9.97
N PRO A 170 -31.06 6.13 9.46
CA PRO A 170 -31.66 5.88 8.16
C PRO A 170 -30.79 6.39 7.00
N HIS A 171 -29.66 7.03 7.26
CA HIS A 171 -28.82 7.61 6.22
C HIS A 171 -28.22 6.54 5.30
N VAL A 172 -28.42 6.77 3.99
CA VAL A 172 -27.77 5.99 2.94
C VAL A 172 -26.30 6.37 2.90
N LEU A 173 -25.42 5.40 3.15
CA LEU A 173 -23.98 5.58 3.08
C LEU A 173 -23.51 5.65 1.61
N PRO A 174 -22.45 6.41 1.30
CA PRO A 174 -21.86 6.37 -0.03
C PRO A 174 -21.36 4.95 -0.35
N SER A 175 -21.38 4.53 -1.60
CA SER A 175 -20.92 3.19 -1.99
C SER A 175 -19.40 3.01 -1.88
N ASN A 176 -18.65 4.12 -1.98
CA ASN A 176 -17.20 4.17 -1.84
C ASN A 176 -16.83 5.39 -0.99
N LEU A 177 -15.91 5.20 -0.07
CA LEU A 177 -15.35 6.28 0.75
C LEU A 177 -13.86 6.06 0.95
N ASP A 178 -13.08 7.11 0.76
CA ASP A 178 -11.64 7.08 0.97
C ASP A 178 -11.21 8.36 1.72
N TRP A 179 -10.90 8.23 3.01
CA TRP A 179 -10.48 9.36 3.85
C TRP A 179 -9.14 9.96 3.42
N ARG A 180 -8.32 9.20 2.67
CA ARG A 180 -7.07 9.71 2.07
C ARG A 180 -7.39 10.80 1.06
N LYS A 181 -8.40 10.57 0.21
CA LYS A 181 -8.87 11.57 -0.78
C LYS A 181 -9.51 12.80 -0.14
N LYS A 182 -9.99 12.69 1.10
CA LYS A 182 -10.47 13.81 1.91
C LYS A 182 -9.35 14.55 2.66
N GLY A 183 -8.09 14.13 2.48
CA GLY A 183 -6.93 14.70 3.19
C GLY A 183 -6.98 14.48 4.70
N ALA A 184 -7.65 13.41 5.14
CA ALA A 184 -7.87 13.09 6.55
C ALA A 184 -6.99 11.95 7.07
N VAL A 185 -5.95 11.58 6.34
CA VAL A 185 -5.04 10.49 6.70
C VAL A 185 -3.62 11.01 6.52
N VAL A 186 -2.81 10.99 7.58
CA VAL A 186 -1.37 11.30 7.46
C VAL A 186 -0.66 10.19 6.66
N ASP A 187 0.54 10.47 6.18
CA ASP A 187 1.34 9.48 5.43
C ASP A 187 1.57 8.18 6.20
N VAL A 188 1.84 7.09 5.46
CA VAL A 188 2.17 5.79 6.07
C VAL A 188 3.49 5.91 6.82
N LYS A 189 3.49 5.46 8.08
CA LYS A 189 4.67 5.41 8.95
C LYS A 189 5.20 3.97 9.05
N ASN A 190 6.32 3.77 9.74
CA ASN A 190 6.96 2.47 9.91
C ASN A 190 7.32 2.22 11.38
N GLN A 191 6.69 1.22 11.98
CA GLN A 191 6.94 0.80 13.37
C GLN A 191 8.27 0.05 13.54
N GLY A 192 8.82 -0.49 12.45
CA GLY A 192 10.02 -1.33 12.52
C GLY A 192 9.83 -2.58 13.39
N PRO A 193 10.90 -3.13 13.99
CA PRO A 193 10.85 -4.34 14.82
C PRO A 193 10.39 -4.04 16.25
N CYS A 194 9.28 -3.32 16.40
CA CYS A 194 8.69 -2.92 17.67
C CYS A 194 7.19 -3.17 17.64
N GLY A 195 6.65 -3.84 18.65
CA GLY A 195 5.23 -4.16 18.82
C GLY A 195 4.37 -3.00 19.26
N SER A 196 4.41 -1.94 18.46
CA SER A 196 3.75 -0.66 18.69
C SER A 196 2.60 -0.39 17.72
N CYS A 197 2.17 -1.40 16.96
CA CYS A 197 1.03 -1.31 16.04
C CYS A 197 -0.23 -0.75 16.72
N TRP A 198 -0.44 -1.08 17.99
CA TRP A 198 -1.51 -0.53 18.84
C TRP A 198 -1.45 1.02 18.91
N ALA A 199 -0.26 1.58 19.15
CA ALA A 199 -0.03 3.03 19.21
C ALA A 199 -0.22 3.68 17.83
N PHE A 200 0.34 3.09 16.76
CA PHE A 200 0.15 3.59 15.40
C PHE A 200 -1.32 3.60 14.97
N SER A 201 -2.08 2.57 15.35
CA SER A 201 -3.49 2.48 15.04
C SER A 201 -4.28 3.57 15.77
N ALA A 202 -4.14 3.66 17.10
CA ALA A 202 -4.83 4.66 17.91
C ALA A 202 -4.51 6.08 17.44
N VAL A 203 -3.22 6.39 17.26
CA VAL A 203 -2.75 7.69 16.74
C VAL A 203 -3.36 7.99 15.38
N GLY A 204 -3.33 7.06 14.43
CA GLY A 204 -3.89 7.25 13.08
C GLY A 204 -5.37 7.63 13.09
N ALA A 205 -6.16 7.05 13.99
CA ALA A 205 -7.56 7.42 14.17
C ALA A 205 -7.73 8.82 14.79
N VAL A 206 -6.92 9.19 15.79
CA VAL A 206 -6.96 10.52 16.42
C VAL A 206 -6.51 11.62 15.45
N GLU A 207 -5.47 11.40 14.66
CA GLU A 207 -5.02 12.33 13.61
C GLU A 207 -6.15 12.60 12.62
N SER A 208 -6.84 11.53 12.20
CA SER A 208 -7.96 11.61 11.25
C SER A 208 -9.14 12.37 11.84
N LEU A 209 -9.54 12.04 13.08
CA LEU A 209 -10.59 12.75 13.82
C LEU A 209 -10.24 14.24 13.98
N THR A 210 -8.99 14.55 14.33
CA THR A 210 -8.50 15.93 14.48
C THR A 210 -8.70 16.71 13.19
N LYS A 211 -8.35 16.12 12.03
CA LYS A 211 -8.59 16.74 10.73
C LYS A 211 -10.08 16.93 10.46
N ILE A 212 -10.91 15.93 10.74
CA ILE A 212 -12.37 15.99 10.52
C ILE A 212 -13.01 17.11 11.36
N LYS A 213 -12.60 17.25 12.63
CA LYS A 213 -13.20 18.23 13.56
C LYS A 213 -12.64 19.65 13.41
N THR A 214 -11.35 19.79 13.10
CA THR A 214 -10.65 21.08 13.14
C THR A 214 -10.20 21.60 11.78
N GLY A 215 -10.25 20.77 10.74
CA GLY A 215 -9.70 21.08 9.42
C GLY A 215 -8.18 20.98 9.31
N LYS A 216 -7.45 20.69 10.40
CA LYS A 216 -5.98 20.58 10.41
C LYS A 216 -5.52 19.13 10.48
N LEU A 217 -4.72 18.72 9.51
CA LEU A 217 -4.08 17.39 9.51
C LEU A 217 -2.74 17.54 10.21
N ILE A 218 -2.56 16.84 11.33
CA ILE A 218 -1.39 16.96 12.19
C ILE A 218 -0.85 15.57 12.44
N SER A 219 0.44 15.36 12.20
CA SER A 219 1.13 14.11 12.55
C SER A 219 1.45 14.10 14.05
N LEU A 220 0.87 13.15 14.78
CA LEU A 220 0.99 12.98 16.22
C LEU A 220 2.05 11.92 16.56
N SER A 221 2.50 11.90 17.82
CA SER A 221 3.58 11.03 18.28
C SER A 221 3.07 9.68 18.78
N GLU A 222 3.47 8.60 18.09
CA GLU A 222 3.35 7.24 18.62
C GLU A 222 4.34 6.96 19.76
N GLN A 223 5.49 7.62 19.77
CA GLN A 223 6.51 7.45 20.80
C GLN A 223 6.03 7.94 22.17
N GLU A 224 5.20 8.99 22.19
CA GLU A 224 4.58 9.45 23.43
C GLU A 224 3.74 8.37 24.08
N LEU A 225 2.90 7.65 23.32
CA LEU A 225 2.20 6.47 23.83
C LEU A 225 3.19 5.41 24.29
N LEU A 226 4.20 5.10 23.46
CA LEU A 226 5.18 4.07 23.76
C LEU A 226 5.95 4.30 25.09
N ASP A 227 6.25 5.56 25.42
CA ASP A 227 7.09 5.93 26.56
C ASP A 227 6.28 6.32 27.80
N CYS A 228 5.05 6.84 27.62
CA CYS A 228 4.24 7.40 28.69
C CYS A 228 3.08 6.50 29.12
N ASP A 229 2.58 5.64 28.22
CA ASP A 229 1.53 4.67 28.51
C ASP A 229 2.13 3.36 29.04
N VAL A 230 2.76 3.46 30.21
CA VAL A 230 3.53 2.36 30.84
C VAL A 230 2.81 1.73 32.03
N TYR A 231 1.55 2.11 32.25
CA TYR A 231 0.74 1.62 33.37
C TYR A 231 -0.47 0.86 32.84
N GLY A 232 -0.68 -0.38 33.31
CA GLY A 232 -1.84 -1.19 32.92
C GLY A 232 -1.47 -2.29 31.93
N ASN A 233 -2.17 -2.34 30.79
CA ASN A 233 -2.08 -3.45 29.84
C ASN A 233 -1.05 -3.23 28.71
N ASP A 234 -0.47 -2.04 28.61
CA ASP A 234 0.46 -1.68 27.54
C ASP A 234 1.91 -1.89 27.95
N SER A 235 2.72 -2.36 27.02
CA SER A 235 4.11 -2.76 27.27
C SER A 235 5.05 -2.27 26.17
N GLY A 236 4.80 -1.05 25.67
CA GLY A 236 5.64 -0.42 24.65
C GLY A 236 5.77 -1.30 23.40
N CYS A 237 6.99 -1.80 23.12
CA CYS A 237 7.26 -2.69 21.99
C CYS A 237 6.83 -4.15 22.19
N PHE A 238 6.32 -4.52 23.35
CA PHE A 238 5.85 -5.89 23.64
C PHE A 238 4.34 -6.06 23.44
N GLY A 239 3.67 -5.08 22.84
CA GLY A 239 2.24 -5.07 22.61
C GLY A 239 1.50 -4.09 23.52
N GLY A 240 0.24 -3.87 23.18
CA GLY A 240 -0.69 -2.98 23.87
C GLY A 240 -2.08 -3.09 23.28
N LEU A 241 -3.06 -2.52 23.98
CA LEU A 241 -4.49 -2.56 23.62
C LEU A 241 -4.93 -1.24 23.02
N LEU A 242 -5.79 -1.33 22.00
CA LEU A 242 -6.38 -0.16 21.34
C LEU A 242 -7.16 0.72 22.32
N SER A 243 -7.93 0.11 23.21
CA SER A 243 -8.73 0.81 24.23
C SER A 243 -7.86 1.47 25.29
N SER A 244 -6.80 0.79 25.76
CA SER A 244 -5.86 1.36 26.73
C SER A 244 -5.17 2.61 26.17
N ALA A 245 -4.72 2.56 24.90
CA ALA A 245 -4.15 3.73 24.22
C ALA A 245 -5.11 4.93 24.20
N TYR A 246 -6.39 4.72 23.88
CA TYR A 246 -7.35 5.81 23.91
C TYR A 246 -7.64 6.30 25.33
N GLU A 247 -7.75 5.40 26.31
CA GLU A 247 -7.94 5.74 27.72
C GLU A 247 -6.76 6.58 28.23
N PHE A 248 -5.53 6.24 27.85
CA PHE A 248 -4.36 7.07 28.10
C PHE A 248 -4.51 8.46 27.49
N ILE A 249 -4.88 8.58 26.21
CA ILE A 249 -4.99 9.90 25.55
C ILE A 249 -6.04 10.77 26.25
N VAL A 250 -7.17 10.19 26.67
CA VAL A 250 -8.22 10.89 27.43
C VAL A 250 -7.66 11.37 28.77
N ASN A 251 -7.01 10.50 29.54
CA ASN A 251 -6.50 10.81 30.88
C ASN A 251 -5.29 11.76 30.85
N HIS A 252 -4.41 11.62 29.86
CA HIS A 252 -3.28 12.51 29.62
C HIS A 252 -3.75 13.88 29.11
N GLY A 253 -4.89 13.89 28.41
CA GLY A 253 -5.61 15.07 27.96
C GLY A 253 -5.11 15.66 26.65
N SER A 254 -4.04 15.14 26.05
CA SER A 254 -3.59 15.47 24.69
C SER A 254 -2.39 14.61 24.29
N LEU A 255 -2.19 14.38 23.00
CA LEU A 255 -0.89 14.00 22.42
C LEU A 255 -0.14 15.21 21.87
N THR A 256 1.18 15.08 21.75
CA THR A 256 2.07 16.00 21.02
C THR A 256 2.32 15.55 19.57
N THR A 257 2.97 16.40 18.79
CA THR A 257 3.32 16.10 17.38
C THR A 257 4.48 15.12 17.26
N SER A 258 4.52 14.33 16.18
CA SER A 258 5.67 13.48 15.84
C SER A 258 6.99 14.25 15.70
N ASN A 259 6.95 15.54 15.32
CA ASN A 259 8.15 16.37 15.23
C ASN A 259 8.70 16.76 16.60
N ASN A 260 7.82 16.91 17.59
CA ASN A 260 8.19 17.29 18.95
C ASN A 260 8.66 16.09 19.77
N TYR A 261 8.09 14.92 19.52
CA TYR A 261 8.49 13.65 20.14
C TYR A 261 8.63 12.57 19.06
N PRO A 262 9.80 12.49 18.39
CA PRO A 262 10.02 11.58 17.27
C PRO A 262 10.00 10.10 17.65
N TYR A 263 9.57 9.27 16.71
CA TYR A 263 9.57 7.81 16.86
C TYR A 263 10.98 7.23 16.79
N THR A 264 11.32 6.41 17.77
CA THR A 264 12.63 5.75 17.91
C THR A 264 12.55 4.22 17.82
N GLY A 265 11.33 3.66 17.84
CA GLY A 265 11.11 2.21 17.72
C GLY A 265 11.62 1.39 18.90
N LYS A 266 11.80 2.03 20.06
CA LYS A 266 12.28 1.41 21.30
C LYS A 266 11.60 2.07 22.49
N PRO A 267 11.28 1.34 23.57
CA PRO A 267 10.75 1.95 24.78
C PRO A 267 11.80 2.89 25.40
N GLY A 268 11.38 4.08 25.78
CA GLY A 268 12.17 5.10 26.47
C GLY A 268 11.48 5.59 27.73
N THR A 269 12.03 6.64 28.32
CA THR A 269 11.45 7.31 29.48
C THR A 269 10.55 8.46 29.01
N CYS A 270 9.30 8.51 29.47
CA CYS A 270 8.36 9.58 29.17
C CYS A 270 8.97 10.98 29.42
N ASN A 271 9.20 11.75 28.35
CA ASN A 271 9.75 13.09 28.46
C ASN A 271 8.67 14.14 28.78
N LYS A 272 8.50 14.42 30.07
CA LYS A 272 7.52 15.41 30.59
C LYS A 272 7.59 16.80 29.95
N LYS A 273 8.77 17.25 29.50
CA LYS A 273 8.92 18.57 28.87
C LYS A 273 8.38 18.58 27.44
N GLN A 274 8.61 17.51 26.69
CA GLN A 274 8.11 17.38 25.32
C GLN A 274 6.58 17.22 25.33
N VAL A 275 6.05 16.32 26.16
CA VAL A 275 4.59 16.06 26.23
C VAL A 275 3.77 17.22 26.80
N ALA A 276 4.40 18.16 27.52
CA ALA A 276 3.73 19.39 27.97
C ALA A 276 3.17 20.23 26.80
N LYS A 277 3.68 20.04 25.58
CA LYS A 277 3.15 20.68 24.36
C LYS A 277 1.94 19.91 23.82
N LYS A 278 0.77 20.29 24.33
CA LYS A 278 -0.54 19.76 23.91
C LYS A 278 -0.87 20.15 22.46
N THR A 279 -1.35 19.19 21.67
CA THR A 279 -1.65 19.37 20.24
C THR A 279 -3.04 18.86 19.85
N ALA A 280 -3.38 17.62 20.22
CA ALA A 280 -4.68 17.02 19.90
C ALA A 280 -5.18 16.16 21.06
N SER A 281 -6.44 16.32 21.40
CA SER A 281 -7.11 15.59 22.48
C SER A 281 -8.38 14.92 21.96
N ILE A 282 -8.85 13.92 22.69
CA ILE A 282 -10.13 13.25 22.45
C ILE A 282 -10.94 13.29 23.74
N ASN A 283 -12.27 13.31 23.65
CA ASN A 283 -13.13 13.31 24.82
C ASN A 283 -13.35 11.89 25.36
N GLY A 284 -13.26 10.91 24.47
CA GLY A 284 -13.43 9.50 24.79
C GLY A 284 -13.20 8.62 23.57
N TYR A 285 -13.53 7.34 23.73
CA TYR A 285 -13.54 6.36 22.65
C TYR A 285 -14.73 5.43 22.82
N LYS A 286 -15.10 4.77 21.72
CA LYS A 286 -16.22 3.81 21.69
C LYS A 286 -15.81 2.56 20.93
N ARG A 287 -16.43 1.43 21.29
CA ARG A 287 -16.30 0.16 20.56
C ARG A 287 -17.54 -0.06 19.69
N VAL A 288 -17.33 -0.35 18.41
CA VAL A 288 -18.42 -0.83 17.54
C VAL A 288 -18.76 -2.26 17.95
N ILE A 289 -20.03 -2.64 17.86
CA ILE A 289 -20.48 -4.00 18.20
C ILE A 289 -19.62 -5.02 17.42
N PRO A 290 -18.91 -5.94 18.11
CA PRO A 290 -18.07 -6.94 17.47
C PRO A 290 -18.82 -7.79 16.45
N CYS A 291 -18.09 -8.25 15.43
CA CYS A 291 -18.57 -9.15 14.39
C CYS A 291 -19.79 -8.59 13.61
N ASN A 292 -19.85 -7.27 13.46
CA ASN A 292 -20.90 -6.57 12.73
C ASN A 292 -20.30 -5.59 11.70
N GLU A 293 -19.97 -6.10 10.51
CA GLU A 293 -19.39 -5.29 9.43
C GLU A 293 -20.32 -4.15 8.96
N SER A 294 -21.65 -4.29 9.15
CA SER A 294 -22.62 -3.23 8.81
C SER A 294 -22.49 -2.03 9.76
N LEU A 295 -22.40 -2.26 11.07
CA LEU A 295 -22.16 -1.18 12.03
C LEU A 295 -20.74 -0.61 11.91
N LEU A 296 -19.76 -1.46 11.59
CA LEU A 296 -18.40 -1.00 11.29
C LEU A 296 -18.37 -0.09 10.06
N LEU A 297 -19.14 -0.41 9.02
CA LEU A 297 -19.26 0.42 7.81
C LEU A 297 -19.80 1.82 8.15
N ARG A 298 -20.81 1.89 9.02
CA ARG A 298 -21.38 3.17 9.50
C ARG A 298 -20.35 3.97 10.30
N ALA A 299 -19.59 3.33 11.18
CA ALA A 299 -18.52 4.01 11.92
C ALA A 299 -17.45 4.56 10.96
N VAL A 300 -16.99 3.74 10.01
CA VAL A 300 -15.99 4.13 8.99
C VAL A 300 -16.51 5.25 8.08
N ALA A 301 -17.82 5.29 7.82
CA ALA A 301 -18.44 6.35 7.05
C ALA A 301 -18.35 7.73 7.72
N ASN A 302 -18.23 7.76 9.05
CA ASN A 302 -18.12 8.99 9.84
C ASN A 302 -16.67 9.41 10.08
N GLN A 303 -15.76 8.45 10.27
CA GLN A 303 -14.32 8.69 10.48
C GLN A 303 -13.51 7.39 10.35
N PRO A 304 -12.18 7.44 10.19
CA PRO A 304 -11.33 6.25 10.31
C PRO A 304 -11.45 5.52 11.65
N VAL A 305 -11.38 4.19 11.62
CA VAL A 305 -11.63 3.30 12.77
C VAL A 305 -10.42 2.39 12.99
N SER A 306 -9.94 2.31 14.23
CA SER A 306 -8.90 1.37 14.63
C SER A 306 -9.49 -0.03 14.77
N VAL A 307 -8.79 -1.03 14.22
CA VAL A 307 -9.22 -2.43 14.27
C VAL A 307 -8.02 -3.34 14.54
N ALA A 308 -8.29 -4.49 15.16
CA ALA A 308 -7.32 -5.57 15.27
C ALA A 308 -7.59 -6.63 14.19
N ILE A 309 -6.52 -7.19 13.62
CA ILE A 309 -6.54 -8.24 12.60
C ILE A 309 -5.52 -9.33 12.93
N THR A 310 -5.64 -10.49 12.28
CA THR A 310 -4.55 -11.47 12.21
C THR A 310 -3.72 -11.29 10.94
N ALA A 311 -2.45 -10.94 11.12
CA ALA A 311 -1.47 -10.64 10.09
C ALA A 311 -0.34 -11.69 10.00
N SER A 312 -0.38 -12.76 10.79
CA SER A 312 0.67 -13.81 10.86
C SER A 312 0.91 -14.65 9.59
N ARG A 313 0.04 -14.60 8.58
CA ARG A 313 0.12 -15.47 7.40
C ARG A 313 1.24 -15.05 6.45
N SER A 314 1.90 -15.99 5.79
CA SER A 314 2.92 -15.70 4.76
C SER A 314 2.35 -14.91 3.56
N THR A 315 1.07 -15.15 3.23
CA THR A 315 0.32 -14.37 2.23
C THR A 315 0.10 -12.92 2.65
N PHE A 316 0.01 -12.63 3.96
CA PHE A 316 -0.07 -11.26 4.47
C PHE A 316 1.33 -10.61 4.51
N GLN A 317 2.34 -11.35 4.97
CA GLN A 317 3.74 -10.92 4.97
C GLN A 317 4.17 -10.42 3.58
N LEU A 318 3.85 -11.18 2.53
CA LEU A 318 4.28 -10.92 1.16
C LEU A 318 3.21 -10.23 0.29
N TYR A 319 2.14 -9.72 0.90
CA TYR A 319 1.07 -9.03 0.16
C TYR A 319 1.63 -7.87 -0.67
N SER A 320 1.12 -7.75 -1.90
CA SER A 320 1.44 -6.67 -2.84
C SER A 320 0.22 -5.79 -3.09
N GLU A 321 -0.78 -6.32 -3.81
CA GLU A 321 -1.95 -5.56 -4.23
C GLU A 321 -3.17 -6.47 -4.45
N GLY A 322 -4.31 -5.87 -4.77
CA GLY A 322 -5.60 -6.56 -4.96
C GLY A 322 -6.45 -6.59 -3.68
N ILE A 323 -7.48 -7.44 -3.67
CA ILE A 323 -8.40 -7.60 -2.52
C ILE A 323 -7.98 -8.86 -1.77
N TYR A 324 -7.34 -8.67 -0.62
CA TYR A 324 -6.89 -9.74 0.26
C TYR A 324 -8.08 -10.51 0.84
N ASN A 325 -8.10 -11.83 0.60
CA ASN A 325 -9.18 -12.72 1.01
C ASN A 325 -8.68 -14.13 1.42
N ASP A 326 -7.57 -14.20 2.16
CA ASP A 326 -7.10 -15.49 2.70
C ASP A 326 -7.90 -15.88 3.94
N VAL A 327 -9.03 -16.58 3.76
CA VAL A 327 -9.92 -17.04 4.85
C VAL A 327 -9.28 -18.02 5.83
N ARG A 328 -8.02 -18.42 5.62
CA ARG A 328 -7.24 -19.24 6.57
C ARG A 328 -6.57 -18.40 7.66
N CYS A 329 -6.63 -17.07 7.60
CA CYS A 329 -6.21 -16.27 8.74
C CYS A 329 -7.10 -16.56 9.95
N SER A 330 -6.52 -16.47 11.15
CA SER A 330 -7.30 -16.60 12.37
C SER A 330 -8.35 -15.48 12.43
N HIS A 331 -9.51 -15.81 12.97
CA HIS A 331 -10.60 -14.86 13.15
C HIS A 331 -10.79 -14.44 14.61
N ASP A 332 -10.21 -15.19 15.55
CA ASP A 332 -10.45 -15.04 16.98
C ASP A 332 -9.19 -14.67 17.77
N LYS A 333 -8.04 -14.56 17.08
CA LYS A 333 -6.72 -14.27 17.69
C LYS A 333 -6.00 -13.18 16.91
N PRO A 334 -6.47 -11.91 17.01
CA PRO A 334 -5.80 -10.81 16.35
C PRO A 334 -4.41 -10.56 16.97
N ASP A 335 -3.44 -10.29 16.11
CA ASP A 335 -2.02 -10.12 16.45
C ASP A 335 -1.44 -8.82 15.86
N HIS A 336 -2.29 -7.97 15.28
CA HIS A 336 -1.85 -6.72 14.67
C HIS A 336 -2.96 -5.68 14.67
N ALA A 337 -2.61 -4.42 14.95
CA ALA A 337 -3.54 -3.30 14.97
C ALA A 337 -3.30 -2.38 13.78
N VAL A 338 -4.39 -2.01 13.10
CA VAL A 338 -4.39 -1.21 11.87
C VAL A 338 -5.55 -0.22 11.88
N VAL A 339 -5.63 0.66 10.87
CA VAL A 339 -6.72 1.65 10.76
C VAL A 339 -7.49 1.43 9.46
N ILE A 340 -8.80 1.25 9.54
CA ILE A 340 -9.67 1.33 8.37
C ILE A 340 -9.86 2.80 8.01
N VAL A 341 -9.41 3.19 6.82
CA VAL A 341 -9.46 4.56 6.29
C VAL A 341 -10.43 4.71 5.12
N GLY A 342 -11.24 3.70 4.85
CA GLY A 342 -12.23 3.73 3.79
C GLY A 342 -12.76 2.36 3.44
N TYR A 343 -13.58 2.32 2.41
CA TYR A 343 -14.16 1.12 1.84
C TYR A 343 -14.59 1.37 0.40
N GLY A 344 -14.82 0.30 -0.34
CA GLY A 344 -15.38 0.38 -1.67
C GLY A 344 -15.90 -0.96 -2.17
N SER A 345 -16.18 -0.99 -3.47
CA SER A 345 -16.58 -2.19 -4.20
C SER A 345 -15.94 -2.18 -5.59
N SER A 346 -15.38 -3.30 -6.02
CA SER A 346 -14.76 -3.47 -7.35
C SER A 346 -15.10 -4.84 -7.91
N GLY A 347 -15.69 -4.89 -9.10
CA GLY A 347 -16.06 -6.16 -9.74
C GLY A 347 -17.07 -7.00 -8.93
N GLY A 348 -17.94 -6.35 -8.15
CA GLY A 348 -18.88 -7.04 -7.25
C GLY A 348 -18.27 -7.51 -5.92
N HIS A 349 -17.01 -7.18 -5.65
CA HIS A 349 -16.32 -7.52 -4.41
C HIS A 349 -16.13 -6.28 -3.54
N ASP A 350 -16.74 -6.31 -2.36
CA ASP A 350 -16.62 -5.29 -1.35
C ASP A 350 -15.28 -5.41 -0.62
N TYR A 351 -14.68 -4.26 -0.27
CA TYR A 351 -13.43 -4.24 0.48
C TYR A 351 -13.35 -3.06 1.46
N TRP A 352 -12.57 -3.26 2.52
CA TRP A 352 -12.02 -2.23 3.39
C TRP A 352 -10.74 -1.66 2.79
N ILE A 353 -10.46 -0.37 3.00
CA ILE A 353 -9.14 0.24 2.73
C ILE A 353 -8.45 0.39 4.07
N VAL A 354 -7.33 -0.31 4.27
CA VAL A 354 -6.68 -0.43 5.58
C VAL A 354 -5.27 0.15 5.50
N LYS A 355 -4.97 1.09 6.39
CA LYS A 355 -3.64 1.68 6.58
C LYS A 355 -2.83 0.78 7.50
N ASN A 356 -1.66 0.33 7.04
CA ASN A 356 -0.71 -0.42 7.84
C ASN A 356 0.39 0.51 8.40
N SER A 357 1.23 -0.03 9.29
CA SER A 357 2.33 0.65 9.98
C SER A 357 3.70 0.03 9.63
N TRP A 358 3.81 -0.59 8.46
CA TRP A 358 5.04 -1.24 7.98
C TRP A 358 5.71 -0.48 6.83
N GLY A 359 5.53 0.84 6.74
CA GLY A 359 6.12 1.65 5.67
C GLY A 359 5.43 1.53 4.31
N HIS A 360 5.78 2.44 3.40
CA HIS A 360 5.20 2.54 2.06
C HIS A 360 5.65 1.41 1.12
N ASP A 361 6.71 0.70 1.49
CA ASP A 361 7.39 -0.35 0.75
C ASP A 361 6.80 -1.76 1.00
N TRP A 362 5.72 -1.83 1.78
CA TRP A 362 4.89 -3.01 1.96
C TRP A 362 3.48 -2.78 1.40
N GLY A 363 2.88 -3.80 0.76
CA GLY A 363 1.55 -3.72 0.19
C GLY A 363 1.39 -2.63 -0.88
N ASP A 364 0.18 -2.11 -1.00
CA ASP A 364 -0.17 -1.07 -1.98
C ASP A 364 0.15 0.29 -1.37
N ALA A 365 1.42 0.69 -1.48
CA ALA A 365 1.97 1.91 -0.89
C ALA A 365 1.74 2.03 0.63
N GLY A 366 1.85 0.90 1.36
CA GLY A 366 1.60 0.82 2.81
C GLY A 366 0.15 0.54 3.20
N TYR A 367 -0.72 0.29 2.23
CA TYR A 367 -2.12 -0.05 2.43
C TYR A 367 -2.41 -1.49 1.99
N ILE A 368 -3.51 -2.03 2.49
CA ILE A 368 -4.10 -3.29 2.04
C ILE A 368 -5.60 -3.11 1.84
N ARG A 369 -6.14 -3.72 0.79
CA ARG A 369 -7.60 -3.87 0.66
C ARG A 369 -7.99 -5.24 1.19
N ILE A 370 -8.82 -5.30 2.21
CA ILE A 370 -9.28 -6.56 2.82
C ILE A 370 -10.74 -6.79 2.42
N ALA A 371 -11.08 -7.99 1.97
CA ALA A 371 -12.44 -8.31 1.58
C ALA A 371 -13.44 -8.07 2.71
N ARG A 372 -14.57 -7.48 2.36
CA ARG A 372 -15.68 -7.09 3.24
C ARG A 372 -16.94 -7.85 2.84
N ASN A 373 -17.83 -8.12 3.79
CA ASN A 373 -19.09 -8.83 3.56
C ASN A 373 -18.89 -10.25 2.98
N VAL A 374 -17.83 -10.94 3.41
CA VAL A 374 -17.58 -12.32 2.96
C VAL A 374 -18.60 -13.27 3.61
N PRO A 375 -19.35 -14.05 2.83
CA PRO A 375 -20.38 -14.95 3.38
C PRO A 375 -19.82 -15.88 4.45
N ASN A 376 -20.56 -16.06 5.54
CA ASN A 376 -20.22 -16.93 6.69
C ASN A 376 -18.99 -16.50 7.51
N VAL A 377 -18.44 -15.30 7.28
CA VAL A 377 -17.29 -14.76 8.05
C VAL A 377 -17.75 -13.55 8.88
N LYS A 378 -18.52 -13.79 9.96
CA LYS A 378 -19.10 -12.72 10.79
C LYS A 378 -18.06 -11.80 11.44
N SER A 379 -16.92 -12.35 11.80
CA SER A 379 -15.77 -11.63 12.36
C SER A 379 -15.06 -10.74 11.32
N GLY A 380 -15.48 -10.78 10.05
CA GLY A 380 -14.75 -10.21 8.92
C GLY A 380 -13.47 -10.99 8.62
N VAL A 381 -12.94 -10.83 7.41
CA VAL A 381 -11.69 -11.49 7.02
C VAL A 381 -10.57 -11.09 7.99
N CYS A 382 -9.89 -12.10 8.54
CA CYS A 382 -8.84 -11.97 9.55
C CYS A 382 -9.26 -11.30 10.86
N GLY A 383 -10.54 -11.40 11.21
CA GLY A 383 -11.07 -10.88 12.46
C GLY A 383 -11.22 -9.36 12.48
N ILE A 384 -11.16 -8.68 11.33
CA ILE A 384 -11.18 -7.21 11.24
C ILE A 384 -12.37 -6.53 11.94
N ALA A 385 -13.49 -7.24 12.11
CA ALA A 385 -14.68 -6.73 12.80
C ALA A 385 -14.75 -7.12 14.29
N THR A 386 -13.75 -7.80 14.85
CA THR A 386 -13.80 -8.29 16.25
C THR A 386 -13.50 -7.22 17.29
N GLN A 387 -12.51 -6.36 17.02
CA GLN A 387 -12.07 -5.30 17.93
C GLN A 387 -12.05 -3.90 17.28
N PRO A 388 -13.19 -3.39 16.79
CA PRO A 388 -13.29 -2.05 16.21
C PRO A 388 -13.49 -0.94 17.25
N TYR A 389 -12.61 0.06 17.27
CA TYR A 389 -12.65 1.20 18.17
C TYR A 389 -12.46 2.53 17.43
N TYR A 390 -13.09 3.60 17.90
CA TYR A 390 -12.87 4.94 17.37
C TYR A 390 -12.96 6.01 18.48
N PRO A 391 -12.15 7.08 18.39
CA PRO A 391 -12.19 8.22 19.31
C PRO A 391 -13.30 9.21 18.95
N TYR A 392 -13.69 10.13 19.85
CA TYR A 392 -14.63 11.22 19.54
C TYR A 392 -14.29 12.57 20.18
#